data_AF-A0A8B3MBU8-F1
#
_entry.id   AF-A0A8B3MBU8-F1
#
_cell.length_a   1.000
_cell.length_b   1.000
_cell.length_c   1.000
_cell.angle_alpha   90.00
_cell.angle_beta   90.00
_cell.angle_gamma   90.00
#
_symmetry.space_group_name_H-M   'P 1'
#
loop_
_entity.id
_entity.type
_entity.pdbx_description
1 polymer ?
#
loop_
_entity_poly.entity_id
_entity_poly.type
_entity_poly.pdbx_seq_one_letter_code
_entity_poly.pdbx_strand_id
1 'polypeptide(L)'
;MTTAEQKTFARRVECEEDGLYYARYFFKQRTGGKMIVAPHHRVIQQTLDRVIDGEITRLIINVPPGYTKTELATINMMGRGLALNCRARFMHLSYSHNLALLNSSTARGMIKSQAYQSMWPMSLRDDADSKAMWWTEHGGGVYASSAAGQVTGFRAGHMEPGWQGALIIDDPVKPDDAYSEIVRDGVNNRFNETIKSRLAIETTPMIVIMQRIHYHDLSGYLLRGGSGEMWHHLNLPVLIDSSRSYEETYPENTHAIPIDHGLPDGWLWPFKHNESHRVSLFSHRRTAEAQYMQDPKRFNAEGALWTEDMISAARALNITEKLSRTVVAIDPQATNSEESDETGIVAASSYGTGDRRQYSVDGDYSGKYSPNGWATKAMEAYDLHDADAIVIETNQGGDMAEDTLRNAGFKGRIIRVHASKGKFARAEPISALYSQGRVAHRGNLYKLENQQMEYVPTTAKKSPDRLDAHVWAMTELSGQTVGAVFF
;
A
#
# COMPACT_ATOMS: atom_id res chain seq x y z
N MET A 1 -30.19 -3.06 43.33
CA MET A 1 -29.74 -2.08 42.33
C MET A 1 -30.93 -1.29 41.82
N THR A 2 -30.79 0.02 41.67
CA THR A 2 -31.77 0.86 40.96
C THR A 2 -31.79 0.52 39.47
N THR A 3 -32.84 0.91 38.74
CA THR A 3 -32.90 0.73 37.27
C THR A 3 -31.74 1.44 36.56
N ALA A 4 -31.23 2.53 37.12
CA ALA A 4 -30.06 3.24 36.60
C ALA A 4 -28.78 2.42 36.79
N GLU A 5 -28.57 1.84 37.97
CA GLU A 5 -27.43 0.97 38.27
C GLU A 5 -27.44 -0.29 37.39
N GLN A 6 -28.61 -0.91 37.18
CA GLN A 6 -28.74 -2.07 36.28
C GLN A 6 -28.36 -1.72 34.84
N LYS A 7 -28.77 -0.55 34.33
CA LYS A 7 -28.40 -0.08 32.99
C LYS A 7 -26.90 0.20 32.86
N THR A 8 -26.30 0.80 33.89
CA THR A 8 -24.85 1.06 33.92
C THR A 8 -24.07 -0.24 33.96
N PHE A 9 -24.49 -1.22 34.78
CA PHE A 9 -23.86 -2.53 34.85
C PHE A 9 -23.97 -3.29 33.52
N ALA A 10 -25.16 -3.36 32.92
CA ALA A 10 -25.34 -4.02 31.61
C ALA A 10 -24.45 -3.38 30.53
N ARG A 11 -24.35 -2.04 30.52
CA ARG A 11 -23.50 -1.31 29.58
C ARG A 11 -22.01 -1.55 29.82
N ARG A 12 -21.61 -1.66 31.09
CA ARG A 12 -20.23 -2.02 31.46
C ARG A 12 -19.87 -3.37 30.85
N VAL A 13 -20.69 -4.40 31.08
CA VAL A 13 -20.47 -5.74 30.53
C VAL A 13 -20.42 -5.71 29.01
N GLU A 14 -21.35 -5.02 28.35
CA GLU A 14 -21.37 -4.90 26.89
C GLU A 14 -20.11 -4.21 26.35
N CYS A 15 -19.57 -3.21 27.05
CA CYS A 15 -18.30 -2.58 26.72
C CYS A 15 -17.07 -3.48 26.94
N GLU A 16 -17.11 -4.34 27.97
CA GLU A 16 -16.05 -5.29 28.28
C GLU A 16 -16.02 -6.42 27.24
N GLU A 17 -17.17 -6.90 26.78
CA GLU A 17 -17.28 -8.01 25.82
C GLU A 17 -17.20 -7.57 24.34
N ASP A 18 -17.75 -6.39 23.99
CA ASP A 18 -17.78 -5.88 22.61
C ASP A 18 -17.03 -4.55 22.51
N GLY A 19 -15.80 -4.61 21.99
CA GLY A 19 -14.97 -3.43 21.79
C GLY A 19 -15.54 -2.43 20.78
N LEU A 20 -16.38 -2.87 19.83
CA LEU A 20 -17.01 -1.98 18.85
C LEU A 20 -18.18 -1.26 19.50
N TYR A 21 -18.92 -1.93 20.40
CA TYR A 21 -19.90 -1.28 21.25
C TYR A 21 -19.23 -0.21 22.11
N TYR A 22 -18.12 -0.52 22.78
CA TYR A 22 -17.32 0.46 23.54
C TYR A 22 -16.98 1.67 22.67
N ALA A 23 -16.41 1.45 21.49
CA ALA A 23 -16.00 2.51 20.57
C ALA A 23 -17.19 3.40 20.17
N ARG A 24 -18.32 2.80 19.78
CA ARG A 24 -19.52 3.54 19.38
C ARG A 24 -20.11 4.34 20.53
N TYR A 25 -20.12 3.76 21.73
CA TYR A 25 -20.67 4.41 22.92
C TYR A 25 -19.84 5.65 23.27
N PHE A 26 -18.52 5.51 23.41
CA PHE A 26 -17.67 6.63 23.79
C PHE A 26 -17.44 7.65 22.68
N PHE A 27 -17.48 7.22 21.40
CA PHE A 27 -17.55 8.16 20.28
C PHE A 27 -18.77 9.08 20.41
N LYS A 28 -19.95 8.52 20.72
CA LYS A 28 -21.18 9.30 20.91
C LYS A 28 -21.09 10.23 22.12
N GLN A 29 -20.56 9.75 23.24
CA GLN A 29 -20.40 10.58 24.45
C GLN A 29 -19.49 11.79 24.20
N ARG A 30 -18.41 11.59 23.43
CA ARG A 30 -17.41 12.63 23.19
C ARG A 30 -17.79 13.60 22.07
N THR A 31 -18.39 13.10 21.00
CA THR A 31 -18.67 13.90 19.78
C THR A 31 -20.13 14.36 19.68
N GLY A 32 -21.03 13.79 20.49
CA GLY A 32 -22.48 13.98 20.36
C GLY A 32 -23.12 13.22 19.19
N GLY A 33 -22.33 12.75 18.21
CA GLY A 33 -22.79 12.05 17.03
C GLY A 33 -22.71 10.53 17.16
N LYS A 34 -23.60 9.80 16.46
CA LYS A 34 -23.44 8.34 16.34
C LYS A 34 -22.32 8.02 15.35
N MET A 35 -21.41 7.13 15.74
CA MET A 35 -20.41 6.59 14.82
C MET A 35 -21.11 5.85 13.68
N ILE A 36 -20.75 6.20 12.44
CA ILE A 36 -21.19 5.48 11.25
C ILE A 36 -20.32 4.24 11.12
N VAL A 37 -20.90 3.08 11.40
CA VAL A 37 -20.19 1.80 11.39
C VAL A 37 -20.20 1.22 9.98
N ALA A 38 -19.09 0.59 9.61
CA ALA A 38 -18.88 -0.09 8.34
C ALA A 38 -18.26 -1.47 8.60
N PRO A 39 -18.32 -2.41 7.65
CA PRO A 39 -17.77 -3.76 7.83
C PRO A 39 -16.31 -3.77 8.30
N HIS A 40 -15.44 -2.93 7.73
CA HIS A 40 -14.02 -2.86 8.12
C HIS A 40 -13.81 -2.47 9.59
N HIS A 41 -14.70 -1.67 10.20
CA HIS A 41 -14.60 -1.34 11.62
C HIS A 41 -14.80 -2.58 12.50
N ARG A 42 -15.64 -3.54 12.08
CA ARG A 42 -15.83 -4.82 12.78
C ARG A 42 -14.56 -5.66 12.69
N VAL A 43 -13.99 -5.77 11.50
CA VAL A 43 -12.74 -6.53 11.27
C VAL A 43 -11.58 -5.97 12.08
N ILE A 44 -11.38 -4.64 12.06
CA ILE A 44 -10.35 -3.98 12.86
C ILE A 44 -10.57 -4.29 14.35
N GLN A 45 -11.80 -4.15 14.84
CA GLN A 45 -12.08 -4.39 16.25
C GLN A 45 -11.86 -5.84 16.66
N GLN A 46 -12.38 -6.81 15.90
CA GLN A 46 -12.16 -8.23 16.14
C GLN A 46 -10.66 -8.56 16.19
N THR A 47 -9.87 -7.90 15.33
CA THR A 47 -8.41 -8.06 15.33
C THR A 47 -7.76 -7.45 16.58
N LEU A 48 -8.24 -6.30 17.06
CA LEU A 48 -7.79 -5.69 18.31
C LEU A 48 -8.20 -6.51 19.54
N ASP A 49 -9.36 -7.18 19.51
CA ASP A 49 -9.80 -8.06 20.59
C ASP A 49 -8.86 -9.29 20.71
N ARG A 50 -8.45 -9.88 19.59
CA ARG A 50 -7.40 -10.93 19.56
C ARG A 50 -6.05 -10.46 20.13
N VAL A 51 -5.75 -9.16 20.09
CA VAL A 51 -4.57 -8.59 20.77
C VAL A 51 -4.77 -8.55 22.28
N ILE A 52 -5.96 -8.17 22.75
CA ILE A 52 -6.30 -8.14 24.18
C ILE A 52 -6.28 -9.55 24.77
N ASP A 53 -6.79 -10.53 24.03
CA ASP A 53 -6.81 -11.95 24.42
C ASP A 53 -5.41 -12.60 24.42
N GLY A 54 -4.41 -11.90 23.86
CA GLY A 54 -3.02 -12.37 23.79
C GLY A 54 -2.74 -13.31 22.62
N GLU A 55 -3.69 -13.53 21.71
CA GLU A 55 -3.48 -14.31 20.49
C GLU A 55 -2.51 -13.61 19.53
N ILE A 56 -2.58 -12.28 19.46
CA ILE A 56 -1.73 -11.45 18.60
C ILE A 56 -0.87 -10.52 19.44
N THR A 57 0.45 -10.71 19.42
CA THR A 57 1.42 -9.84 20.11
C THR A 57 2.13 -8.86 19.18
N ARG A 58 2.04 -9.06 17.87
CA ARG A 58 2.66 -8.24 16.82
C ARG A 58 1.64 -7.99 15.74
N LEU A 59 1.05 -6.80 15.74
CA LEU A 59 -0.01 -6.42 14.82
C LEU A 59 0.41 -5.23 13.97
N ILE A 60 0.22 -5.33 12.66
CA ILE A 60 0.23 -4.23 11.71
C ILE A 60 -1.18 -4.11 11.13
N ILE A 61 -1.79 -2.93 11.23
CA ILE A 61 -3.03 -2.58 10.54
C ILE A 61 -2.69 -1.50 9.51
N ASN A 62 -2.84 -1.84 8.23
CA ASN A 62 -2.73 -0.89 7.14
C ASN A 62 -4.10 -0.54 6.58
N VAL A 63 -4.45 0.75 6.62
CA VAL A 63 -5.79 1.25 6.27
C VAL A 63 -5.71 2.71 5.79
N PRO A 64 -6.54 3.14 4.81
CA PRO A 64 -6.45 4.48 4.24
C PRO A 64 -6.64 5.64 5.22
N PRO A 65 -6.16 6.85 4.87
CA PRO A 65 -6.31 8.02 5.73
C PRO A 65 -7.79 8.35 6.01
N GLY A 66 -8.08 8.64 7.28
CA GLY A 66 -9.42 8.99 7.76
C GLY A 66 -10.42 7.83 7.83
N TYR A 67 -9.96 6.58 7.89
CA TYR A 67 -10.80 5.38 8.11
C TYR A 67 -10.79 4.96 9.59
N THR A 68 -10.92 5.94 10.48
CA THR A 68 -11.13 5.73 11.93
C THR A 68 -10.01 4.99 12.68
N LYS A 69 -8.82 4.86 12.08
CA LYS A 69 -7.66 4.16 12.64
C LYS A 69 -7.29 4.57 14.07
N THR A 70 -6.96 5.83 14.28
CA THR A 70 -6.56 6.41 15.58
C THR A 70 -7.66 6.28 16.63
N GLU A 71 -8.93 6.38 16.22
CA GLU A 71 -10.04 6.23 17.16
C GLU A 71 -10.07 4.82 17.76
N LEU A 72 -10.02 3.78 16.92
CA LEU A 72 -10.11 2.39 17.35
C LEU A 72 -8.82 1.89 18.01
N ALA A 73 -7.70 1.92 17.28
CA ALA A 73 -6.48 1.23 17.70
C ALA A 73 -5.59 2.04 18.66
N THR A 74 -5.87 3.34 18.84
CA THR A 74 -5.11 4.21 19.74
C THR A 74 -5.96 4.66 20.92
N ILE A 75 -6.95 5.52 20.68
CA ILE A 75 -7.73 6.17 21.76
C ILE A 75 -8.58 5.13 22.51
N ASN A 76 -9.37 4.34 21.78
CA ASN A 76 -10.22 3.32 22.39
C ASN A 76 -9.42 2.14 22.92
N MET A 77 -8.29 1.79 22.29
CA MET A 77 -7.41 0.74 22.81
C MET A 77 -6.84 1.09 24.19
N MET A 78 -6.36 2.32 24.39
CA MET A 78 -5.91 2.80 25.71
C MET A 78 -7.07 2.84 26.71
N GLY A 79 -8.22 3.36 26.28
CA GLY A 79 -9.41 3.49 27.13
C GLY A 79 -9.97 2.15 27.57
N ARG A 80 -10.36 1.29 26.63
CA ARG A 80 -10.93 -0.04 26.93
C ARG A 80 -9.89 -0.93 27.60
N GLY A 81 -8.64 -0.85 27.19
CA GLY A 81 -7.57 -1.61 27.83
C GLY A 81 -7.40 -1.29 29.33
N LEU A 82 -7.58 -0.03 29.74
CA LEU A 82 -7.60 0.37 31.16
C LEU A 82 -8.90 -0.01 31.87
N ALA A 83 -10.02 -0.12 31.15
CA ALA A 83 -11.29 -0.61 31.69
C ALA A 83 -11.19 -2.10 32.07
N LEU A 84 -10.52 -2.89 31.21
CA LEU A 84 -10.29 -4.32 31.42
C LEU A 84 -9.22 -4.60 32.48
N ASN A 85 -8.17 -3.77 32.52
CA ASN A 85 -7.15 -3.84 33.56
C ASN A 85 -6.69 -2.42 33.94
N CYS A 86 -7.05 -1.94 35.13
CA CYS A 86 -6.69 -0.61 35.60
C CYS A 86 -5.18 -0.41 35.87
N ARG A 87 -4.40 -1.51 35.84
CA ARG A 87 -2.93 -1.52 35.91
C ARG A 87 -2.29 -1.50 34.52
N ALA A 88 -3.04 -1.61 33.43
CA ALA A 88 -2.47 -1.65 32.10
C ALA A 88 -1.64 -0.38 31.81
N ARG A 89 -0.47 -0.57 31.18
CA ARG A 89 0.44 0.52 30.79
C ARG A 89 0.60 0.58 29.29
N PHE A 90 0.32 1.75 28.74
CA PHE A 90 0.47 2.01 27.32
C PHE A 90 1.63 2.94 27.03
N MET A 91 2.32 2.64 25.95
CA MET A 91 3.24 3.55 25.30
C MET A 91 2.68 3.90 23.93
N HIS A 92 2.30 5.16 23.72
CA HIS A 92 1.75 5.66 22.47
C HIS A 92 2.77 6.53 21.74
N LEU A 93 3.13 6.13 20.52
CA LEU A 93 4.08 6.83 19.66
C LEU A 93 3.40 7.27 18.36
N SER A 94 3.70 8.49 17.91
CA SER A 94 3.23 9.00 16.61
C SER A 94 4.27 9.89 15.96
N TYR A 95 4.19 10.17 14.65
CA TYR A 95 5.13 11.08 13.98
C TYR A 95 5.17 12.47 14.62
N SER A 96 4.01 12.95 15.09
CA SER A 96 3.85 14.28 15.69
C SER A 96 3.71 14.19 17.21
N HIS A 97 4.58 14.89 17.93
CA HIS A 97 4.47 15.00 19.39
C HIS A 97 3.11 15.57 19.79
N ASN A 98 2.67 16.65 19.14
CA ASN A 98 1.37 17.28 19.44
C ASN A 98 0.18 16.34 19.17
N LEU A 99 0.26 15.51 18.12
CA LEU A 99 -0.79 14.53 17.83
C LEU A 99 -0.82 13.41 18.88
N ALA A 100 0.35 12.93 19.31
CA ALA A 100 0.45 11.96 20.41
C ALA A 100 -0.16 12.51 21.71
N LEU A 101 0.14 13.77 22.06
CA LEU A 101 -0.44 14.45 23.22
C LEU A 101 -1.95 14.63 23.09
N LEU A 102 -2.46 14.95 21.90
CA LEU A 102 -3.89 15.09 21.65
C LEU A 102 -4.64 13.76 21.86
N ASN A 103 -4.11 12.66 21.32
CA ASN A 103 -4.70 11.32 21.47
C ASN A 103 -4.70 10.88 22.95
N SER A 104 -3.57 11.09 23.64
CA SER A 104 -3.44 10.83 25.08
C SER A 104 -4.42 11.66 25.91
N SER A 105 -4.51 12.97 25.65
CA SER A 105 -5.45 13.86 26.31
C SER A 105 -6.90 13.46 26.06
N THR A 106 -7.20 12.94 24.87
CA THR A 106 -8.53 12.46 24.51
C THR A 106 -8.91 11.21 25.30
N ALA A 107 -8.01 10.22 25.35
CA ALA A 107 -8.22 9.01 26.15
C ALA A 107 -8.36 9.34 27.64
N ARG A 108 -7.50 10.22 28.18
CA ARG A 108 -7.61 10.69 29.57
C ARG A 108 -8.95 11.38 29.84
N GLY A 109 -9.40 12.26 28.94
CA GLY A 109 -10.70 12.93 29.05
C GLY A 109 -11.87 11.95 29.07
N MET A 110 -11.82 10.92 28.23
CA MET A 110 -12.80 9.83 28.22
C MET A 110 -12.82 9.08 29.56
N ILE A 111 -11.65 8.72 30.09
CA ILE A 111 -11.52 8.01 31.38
C ILE A 111 -12.03 8.86 32.56
N LYS A 112 -11.80 10.17 32.55
CA LYS A 112 -12.31 11.10 33.57
C LYS A 112 -13.81 11.37 33.46
N SER A 113 -14.45 10.99 32.35
CA SER A 113 -15.87 11.27 32.14
C SER A 113 -16.75 10.53 33.17
N GLN A 114 -17.87 11.14 33.55
CA GLN A 114 -18.84 10.51 34.44
C GLN A 114 -19.34 9.16 33.90
N ALA A 115 -19.52 9.06 32.58
CA ALA A 115 -19.94 7.82 31.93
C ALA A 115 -18.93 6.69 32.17
N TYR A 116 -17.64 6.95 31.96
CA TYR A 116 -16.59 5.96 32.19
C TYR A 116 -16.47 5.61 33.68
N GLN A 117 -16.37 6.62 34.55
CA GLN A 117 -16.21 6.43 35.99
C GLN A 117 -17.38 5.70 36.65
N SER A 118 -18.60 5.84 36.12
CA SER A 118 -19.76 5.09 36.60
C SER A 118 -19.69 3.58 36.32
N MET A 119 -18.93 3.17 35.29
CA MET A 119 -18.75 1.77 34.90
C MET A 119 -17.48 1.18 35.50
N TRP A 120 -16.38 1.92 35.43
CA TRP A 120 -15.06 1.55 35.96
C TRP A 120 -14.50 2.68 36.82
N PRO A 121 -14.89 2.74 38.11
CA PRO A 121 -14.32 3.72 39.03
C PRO A 121 -12.80 3.56 39.09
N MET A 122 -12.06 4.58 38.69
CA MET A 122 -10.61 4.58 38.77
C MET A 122 -10.07 5.99 39.02
N SER A 123 -9.28 6.12 40.08
CA SER A 123 -8.61 7.37 40.41
C SER A 123 -7.36 7.55 39.56
N LEU A 124 -7.18 8.77 39.04
CA LEU A 124 -5.93 9.19 38.42
C LEU A 124 -5.10 9.96 39.45
N ARG A 125 -3.78 9.83 39.40
CA ARG A 125 -2.90 10.58 40.30
C ARG A 125 -2.96 12.08 39.98
N ASP A 126 -2.92 12.90 41.03
CA ASP A 126 -2.93 14.36 40.95
C ASP A 126 -1.58 14.97 40.54
N ASP A 127 -0.50 14.19 40.58
CA ASP A 127 0.88 14.64 40.31
C ASP A 127 1.23 14.76 38.81
N ALA A 128 0.36 14.26 37.92
CA ALA A 128 0.61 14.16 36.49
C ALA A 128 -0.53 14.82 35.68
N ASP A 129 -0.59 16.15 35.69
CA ASP A 129 -1.44 16.91 34.75
C ASP A 129 -0.76 17.17 33.40
N SER A 130 0.21 16.33 33.03
CA SER A 130 0.86 16.36 31.73
C SER A 130 0.07 15.51 30.73
N LYS A 131 -0.27 16.10 29.57
CA LYS A 131 -0.86 15.36 28.44
C LYS A 131 0.08 14.26 27.92
N ALA A 132 1.37 14.37 28.20
CA ALA A 132 2.38 13.40 27.77
C ALA A 132 2.40 12.14 28.65
N MET A 133 2.01 12.27 29.91
CA MET A 133 2.15 11.18 30.87
C MET A 133 1.14 11.35 32.00
N TRP A 134 0.33 10.31 32.23
CA TRP A 134 -0.62 10.26 33.33
C TRP A 134 -0.80 8.83 33.83
N TRP A 135 -1.07 8.69 35.12
CA TRP A 135 -1.11 7.42 35.82
C TRP A 135 -2.41 7.24 36.60
N THR A 136 -2.84 5.98 36.70
CA THR A 136 -3.86 5.54 37.64
C THR A 136 -3.21 5.38 39.03
N GLU A 137 -3.99 5.48 40.10
CA GLU A 137 -3.50 5.15 41.45
C GLU A 137 -3.11 3.67 41.59
N HIS A 138 -3.57 2.82 40.66
CA HIS A 138 -3.31 1.39 40.63
C HIS A 138 -2.01 1.01 39.90
N GLY A 139 -1.30 1.98 39.32
CA GLY A 139 -0.01 1.77 38.65
C GLY A 139 -0.08 1.51 37.15
N GLY A 140 -1.26 1.65 36.55
CA GLY A 140 -1.46 1.72 35.09
C GLY A 140 -1.41 3.15 34.58
N GLY A 141 -1.51 3.35 33.27
CA GLY A 141 -1.48 4.69 32.68
C GLY A 141 -0.98 4.72 31.24
N VAL A 142 -0.72 5.94 30.76
CA VAL A 142 -0.28 6.19 29.38
C VAL A 142 0.92 7.10 29.39
N TYR A 143 1.93 6.73 28.59
CA TYR A 143 3.00 7.62 28.16
C TYR A 143 2.87 7.86 26.65
N ALA A 144 2.83 9.12 26.23
CA ALA A 144 2.65 9.53 24.84
C ALA A 144 3.78 10.46 24.39
N SER A 145 4.41 10.13 23.27
CA SER A 145 5.54 10.90 22.72
C SER A 145 5.61 10.79 21.20
N SER A 146 6.51 11.56 20.59
CA SER A 146 6.80 11.35 19.17
C SER A 146 7.65 10.08 18.99
N ALA A 147 7.45 9.38 17.87
CA ALA A 147 8.25 8.22 17.50
C ALA A 147 9.74 8.56 17.36
N ALA A 148 10.06 9.79 16.92
CA ALA A 148 11.42 10.31 16.85
C ALA A 148 11.93 10.92 18.19
N GLY A 149 11.07 11.09 19.19
CA GLY A 149 11.41 11.70 20.48
C GLY A 149 12.23 10.78 21.38
N GLN A 150 12.82 11.30 22.45
CA GLN A 150 13.46 10.46 23.46
C GLN A 150 12.40 9.60 24.16
N VAL A 151 12.56 8.28 24.05
CA VAL A 151 11.76 7.30 24.78
C VAL A 151 12.70 6.63 25.76
N THR A 152 12.88 7.16 26.97
CA THR A 152 13.72 6.57 28.04
C THR A 152 12.94 6.48 29.34
N GLY A 153 13.26 5.49 30.20
CA GLY A 153 12.64 5.34 31.53
C GLY A 153 11.25 4.68 31.60
N PHE A 154 10.55 4.50 30.48
CA PHE A 154 9.19 3.93 30.45
C PHE A 154 9.12 2.61 29.67
N ARG A 155 8.17 1.76 30.06
CA ARG A 155 7.85 0.51 29.38
C ARG A 155 6.34 0.33 29.23
N ALA A 156 5.91 -0.19 28.10
CA ALA A 156 4.55 -0.71 27.93
C ALA A 156 4.43 -2.05 28.66
N GLY A 157 3.28 -2.32 29.26
CA GLY A 157 3.07 -3.54 30.01
C GLY A 157 3.67 -3.57 31.42
N HIS A 158 3.43 -4.69 32.09
CA HIS A 158 4.01 -5.11 33.36
C HIS A 158 4.67 -6.48 33.19
N MET A 159 5.57 -6.84 34.10
CA MET A 159 6.17 -8.19 34.16
C MET A 159 5.22 -9.19 34.82
N GLU A 160 3.99 -9.27 34.30
CA GLU A 160 2.89 -10.09 34.79
C GLU A 160 2.19 -10.75 33.57
N PRO A 161 1.62 -11.96 33.72
CA PRO A 161 0.88 -12.60 32.63
C PRO A 161 -0.44 -11.87 32.31
N GLY A 162 -1.03 -12.19 31.15
CA GLY A 162 -2.31 -11.64 30.70
C GLY A 162 -2.23 -10.23 30.10
N TRP A 163 -3.37 -9.57 29.96
CA TRP A 163 -3.46 -8.22 29.39
C TRP A 163 -2.85 -7.18 30.33
N GLN A 164 -1.70 -6.62 29.98
CA GLN A 164 -0.98 -5.61 30.77
C GLN A 164 -0.86 -4.24 30.07
N GLY A 165 -1.51 -4.06 28.92
CA GLY A 165 -1.37 -2.89 28.06
C GLY A 165 -0.52 -3.19 26.81
N ALA A 166 -0.23 -2.16 26.02
CA ALA A 166 0.41 -2.32 24.71
C ALA A 166 1.31 -1.14 24.33
N LEU A 167 2.25 -1.40 23.43
CA LEU A 167 2.98 -0.36 22.71
C LEU A 167 2.24 -0.08 21.39
N ILE A 168 1.75 1.14 21.22
CA ILE A 168 0.97 1.57 20.06
C ILE A 168 1.81 2.56 19.26
N ILE A 169 1.94 2.32 17.96
CA ILE A 169 2.64 3.18 16.99
C ILE A 169 1.62 3.61 15.94
N ASP A 170 1.17 4.86 16.00
CA ASP A 170 0.13 5.43 15.12
C ASP A 170 0.76 6.45 14.17
N ASP A 171 0.84 6.10 12.89
CA ASP A 171 1.50 6.88 11.84
C ASP A 171 2.91 7.35 12.29
N PRO A 172 3.95 6.49 12.31
CA PRO A 172 5.27 6.85 12.85
C PRO A 172 6.03 7.89 12.01
N VAL A 173 5.61 8.10 10.76
CA VAL A 173 6.26 8.99 9.79
C VAL A 173 5.19 9.84 9.10
N LYS A 174 5.48 11.15 8.94
CA LYS A 174 4.62 12.05 8.18
C LYS A 174 4.73 11.73 6.68
N PRO A 175 3.62 11.75 5.91
CA PRO A 175 3.65 11.45 4.48
C PRO A 175 4.71 12.22 3.67
N ASP A 176 4.82 13.54 3.88
CA ASP A 176 5.79 14.39 3.16
C ASP A 176 7.24 13.97 3.43
N ASP A 177 7.53 13.49 4.65
CA ASP A 177 8.88 13.13 5.09
C ASP A 177 9.25 11.69 4.69
N ALA A 178 8.27 10.88 4.29
CA ALA A 178 8.47 9.46 3.95
C ALA A 178 9.38 9.24 2.73
N TYR A 179 9.52 10.28 1.89
CA TYR A 179 10.40 10.29 0.74
C TYR A 179 11.85 10.61 1.08
N SER A 180 12.12 11.15 2.27
CA SER A 180 13.49 11.25 2.77
C SER A 180 13.93 9.88 3.28
N GLU A 181 14.87 9.26 2.57
CA GLU A 181 15.50 8.01 2.99
C GLU A 181 16.07 8.12 4.40
N ILE A 182 16.79 9.21 4.70
CA ILE A 182 17.38 9.47 6.02
C ILE A 182 16.31 9.46 7.13
N VAL A 183 15.16 10.14 6.93
CA VAL A 183 14.11 10.20 7.95
C VAL A 183 13.48 8.83 8.15
N ARG A 184 13.15 8.14 7.05
CA ARG A 184 12.50 6.83 7.05
C ARG A 184 13.39 5.76 7.69
N ASP A 185 14.66 5.71 7.31
CA ASP A 185 15.63 4.75 7.85
C ASP A 185 15.93 5.06 9.30
N GLY A 186 15.97 6.34 9.68
CA GLY A 186 16.08 6.77 11.08
C GLY A 186 14.95 6.22 11.95
N VAL A 187 13.72 6.18 11.44
CA VAL A 187 12.56 5.61 12.14
C VAL A 187 12.64 4.09 12.21
N ASN A 188 13.02 3.43 11.12
CA ASN A 188 13.21 1.97 11.08
C ASN A 188 14.32 1.50 12.03
N ASN A 189 15.48 2.19 12.04
CA ASN A 189 16.59 1.88 12.94
C ASN A 189 16.20 2.11 14.40
N ARG A 190 15.52 3.24 14.68
CA ARG A 190 15.02 3.55 16.02
C ARG A 190 14.02 2.52 16.54
N PHE A 191 13.21 1.91 15.66
CA PHE A 191 12.31 0.83 16.05
C PHE A 191 13.09 -0.29 16.75
N ASN A 192 14.17 -0.77 16.14
CA ASN A 192 14.99 -1.85 16.66
C ASN A 192 15.84 -1.43 17.87
N GLU A 193 16.50 -0.27 17.80
CA GLU A 193 17.43 0.17 18.83
C GLU A 193 16.73 0.61 20.12
N THR A 194 15.59 1.31 20.01
CA THR A 194 15.00 2.04 21.14
C THR A 194 13.57 1.64 21.45
N ILE A 195 12.70 1.41 20.45
CA ILE A 195 11.27 1.21 20.68
C ILE A 195 10.99 -0.23 21.12
N LYS A 196 11.54 -1.23 20.41
CA LYS A 196 11.34 -2.66 20.72
C LYS A 196 11.77 -3.02 22.15
N SER A 197 12.82 -2.39 22.67
CA SER A 197 13.30 -2.62 24.04
C SER A 197 12.39 -2.04 25.14
N ARG A 198 11.29 -1.34 24.78
CA ARG A 198 10.33 -0.72 25.71
C ARG A 198 9.19 -1.63 26.11
N LEU A 199 9.18 -2.88 25.68
CA LEU A 199 8.25 -3.86 26.21
C LEU A 199 8.68 -4.28 27.62
N ALA A 200 7.73 -4.45 28.54
CA ALA A 200 8.01 -5.01 29.86
C ALA A 200 8.39 -6.49 29.76
N ILE A 201 7.70 -7.23 28.89
CA ILE A 201 7.96 -8.63 28.54
C ILE A 201 7.75 -8.82 27.04
N GLU A 202 8.38 -9.84 26.45
CA GLU A 202 8.31 -10.14 25.01
C GLU A 202 6.86 -10.23 24.49
N THR A 203 5.97 -10.79 25.31
CA THR A 203 4.55 -11.00 24.99
C THR A 203 3.70 -9.75 25.12
N THR A 204 4.24 -8.63 25.64
CA THR A 204 3.51 -7.35 25.62
C THR A 204 3.22 -6.98 24.17
N PRO A 205 1.95 -6.74 23.78
CA PRO A 205 1.63 -6.50 22.38
C PRO A 205 2.21 -5.20 21.83
N MET A 206 2.58 -5.25 20.55
CA MET A 206 2.90 -4.10 19.71
C MET A 206 1.86 -3.96 18.60
N ILE A 207 1.28 -2.77 18.46
CA ILE A 207 0.31 -2.44 17.43
C ILE A 207 0.88 -1.29 16.61
N VAL A 208 1.17 -1.54 15.34
CA VAL A 208 1.46 -0.51 14.35
C VAL A 208 0.19 -0.28 13.56
N ILE A 209 -0.32 0.94 13.56
CA ILE A 209 -1.44 1.33 12.72
C ILE A 209 -1.08 2.55 11.87
N MET A 210 -1.19 2.41 10.56
CA MET A 210 -0.86 3.50 9.65
C MET A 210 -1.46 3.29 8.25
N GLN A 211 -1.63 4.36 7.49
CA GLN A 211 -1.66 4.21 6.03
C GLN A 211 -0.24 3.92 5.54
N ARG A 212 -0.08 3.05 4.52
CA ARG A 212 1.21 2.90 3.85
C ARG A 212 1.57 4.20 3.14
N ILE A 213 2.81 4.64 3.24
CA ILE A 213 3.29 5.91 2.66
C ILE A 213 4.53 5.72 1.79
N HIS A 214 5.26 4.61 1.96
CA HIS A 214 6.44 4.30 1.16
C HIS A 214 6.70 2.79 1.14
N TYR A 215 7.37 2.29 0.11
CA TYR A 215 7.71 0.87 0.04
C TYR A 215 8.51 0.41 1.28
N HIS A 216 9.44 1.27 1.74
CA HIS A 216 10.30 1.06 2.89
C HIS A 216 9.86 1.80 4.17
N ASP A 217 8.57 2.18 4.26
CA ASP A 217 8.02 2.66 5.54
C ASP A 217 8.06 1.58 6.64
N LEU A 218 7.74 1.94 7.89
CA LEU A 218 7.86 1.03 9.03
C LEU A 218 7.08 -0.29 8.80
N SER A 219 5.85 -0.22 8.30
CA SER A 219 5.09 -1.43 7.95
C SER A 219 5.85 -2.30 6.93
N GLY A 220 6.30 -1.73 5.81
CA GLY A 220 7.08 -2.48 4.82
C GLY A 220 8.39 -3.03 5.38
N TYR A 221 9.08 -2.27 6.22
CA TYR A 221 10.30 -2.71 6.90
C TYR A 221 10.04 -3.95 7.77
N LEU A 222 9.03 -3.90 8.63
CA LEU A 222 8.68 -4.99 9.54
C LEU A 222 8.16 -6.24 8.81
N LEU A 223 7.26 -6.06 7.84
CA LEU A 223 6.68 -7.17 7.05
C LEU A 223 7.70 -7.92 6.19
N ARG A 224 8.87 -7.32 5.95
CA ARG A 224 9.99 -7.94 5.22
C ARG A 224 11.13 -8.40 6.13
N GLY A 225 10.92 -8.43 7.44
CA GLY A 225 11.86 -8.98 8.42
C GLY A 225 12.80 -7.98 9.07
N GLY A 226 12.54 -6.68 8.93
CA GLY A 226 13.37 -5.63 9.51
C GLY A 226 13.58 -5.74 11.03
N SER A 227 12.63 -6.30 11.77
CA SER A 227 12.78 -6.58 13.21
C SER A 227 13.12 -8.03 13.56
N GLY A 228 13.20 -8.92 12.56
CA GLY A 228 13.35 -10.37 12.72
C GLY A 228 12.14 -11.11 13.30
N GLU A 229 11.03 -10.41 13.58
CA GLU A 229 9.79 -11.01 14.10
C GLU A 229 8.75 -11.16 12.99
N MET A 230 7.88 -12.16 13.12
CA MET A 230 6.69 -12.28 12.27
C MET A 230 5.60 -11.33 12.78
N TRP A 231 4.92 -10.64 11.87
CA TRP A 231 3.86 -9.68 12.19
C TRP A 231 2.54 -10.11 11.58
N HIS A 232 1.49 -10.14 12.39
CA HIS A 232 0.13 -10.27 11.87
C HIS A 232 -0.23 -9.01 11.09
N HIS A 233 -0.73 -9.17 9.87
CA HIS A 233 -0.99 -8.06 8.97
C HIS A 233 -2.45 -8.02 8.55
N LEU A 234 -3.19 -7.04 9.08
CA LEU A 234 -4.51 -6.68 8.59
C LEU A 234 -4.37 -5.57 7.55
N ASN A 235 -4.49 -5.93 6.27
CA ASN A 235 -4.39 -5.00 5.15
C ASN A 235 -5.79 -4.66 4.62
N LEU A 236 -6.15 -3.38 4.59
CA LEU A 236 -7.49 -2.91 4.22
C LEU A 236 -7.40 -1.81 3.15
N PRO A 237 -7.26 -2.15 1.86
CA PRO A 237 -7.25 -1.17 0.78
C PRO A 237 -8.60 -0.46 0.63
N VAL A 238 -8.61 0.74 0.04
CA VAL A 238 -9.82 1.54 -0.22
C VAL A 238 -10.83 0.80 -1.13
N LEU A 239 -10.30 -0.07 -1.99
CA LEU A 239 -11.02 -0.99 -2.86
C LEU A 239 -10.51 -2.40 -2.56
N ILE A 240 -11.38 -3.26 -2.06
CA ILE A 240 -11.11 -4.68 -1.88
C ILE A 240 -11.20 -5.38 -3.24
N ASP A 241 -10.18 -6.18 -3.53
CA ASP A 241 -10.07 -7.02 -4.72
C ASP A 241 -9.51 -8.37 -4.28
N SER A 242 -10.37 -9.39 -4.23
CA SER A 242 -10.02 -10.75 -3.82
C SER A 242 -9.58 -11.63 -5.01
N SER A 243 -9.34 -11.05 -6.19
CA SER A 243 -8.88 -11.79 -7.37
C SER A 243 -7.44 -12.29 -7.27
N ARG A 244 -6.69 -11.82 -6.28
CA ARG A 244 -5.30 -12.21 -6.01
C ARG A 244 -5.13 -12.61 -4.55
N SER A 245 -4.28 -13.59 -4.30
CA SER A 245 -3.90 -13.93 -2.93
C SER A 245 -3.03 -12.83 -2.31
N TYR A 246 -2.88 -12.88 -0.98
CA TYR A 246 -1.97 -11.98 -0.27
C TYR A 246 -0.52 -12.19 -0.74
N GLU A 247 -0.10 -13.44 -0.96
CA GLU A 247 1.25 -13.80 -1.40
C GLU A 247 1.53 -13.33 -2.83
N GLU A 248 0.54 -13.38 -3.72
CA GLU A 248 0.66 -12.82 -5.08
C GLU A 248 0.76 -11.30 -5.08
N THR A 249 0.04 -10.65 -4.17
CA THR A 249 0.00 -9.18 -4.07
C THR A 249 1.27 -8.65 -3.39
N TYR A 250 1.76 -9.35 -2.37
CA TYR A 250 2.89 -8.95 -1.54
C TYR A 250 3.96 -10.06 -1.40
N PRO A 251 4.56 -10.53 -2.51
CA PRO A 251 5.49 -11.66 -2.49
C PRO A 251 6.77 -11.40 -1.68
N GLU A 252 7.09 -10.13 -1.43
CA GLU A 252 8.27 -9.74 -0.68
C GLU A 252 8.04 -9.67 0.84
N ASN A 253 6.79 -9.67 1.30
CA ASN A 253 6.42 -9.60 2.72
C ASN A 253 6.64 -10.95 3.43
N THR A 254 7.88 -11.43 3.44
CA THR A 254 8.29 -12.75 3.95
C THR A 254 8.05 -12.95 5.45
N HIS A 255 7.82 -11.88 6.21
CA HIS A 255 7.60 -11.91 7.65
C HIS A 255 6.16 -11.50 8.04
N ALA A 256 5.24 -11.52 7.08
CA ALA A 256 3.82 -11.29 7.33
C ALA A 256 3.10 -12.60 7.69
N ILE A 257 2.20 -12.51 8.66
CA ILE A 257 1.13 -13.47 8.90
C ILE A 257 -0.17 -12.78 8.47
N PRO A 258 -0.65 -12.98 7.24
CA PRO A 258 -1.83 -12.26 6.75
C PRO A 258 -3.07 -12.59 7.58
N ILE A 259 -3.85 -11.56 7.90
CA ILE A 259 -5.17 -11.71 8.52
C ILE A 259 -6.21 -11.63 7.40
N ASP A 260 -6.96 -12.71 7.21
CA ASP A 260 -8.14 -12.68 6.35
C ASP A 260 -9.24 -11.81 6.98
N HIS A 261 -9.68 -10.82 6.23
CA HIS A 261 -10.72 -9.88 6.65
C HIS A 261 -12.14 -10.33 6.28
N GLY A 262 -12.31 -11.29 5.36
CA GLY A 262 -13.62 -11.77 4.91
C GLY A 262 -14.55 -10.69 4.31
N LEU A 263 -14.03 -9.50 3.98
CA LEU A 263 -14.79 -8.42 3.37
C LEU A 263 -15.06 -8.71 1.88
N PRO A 264 -16.25 -8.34 1.37
CA PRO A 264 -16.56 -8.49 -0.05
C PRO A 264 -15.78 -7.48 -0.90
N ASP A 265 -15.59 -7.83 -2.17
CA ASP A 265 -15.00 -6.93 -3.17
C ASP A 265 -15.76 -5.61 -3.32
N GLY A 266 -15.03 -4.54 -3.63
CA GLY A 266 -15.56 -3.20 -3.81
C GLY A 266 -15.06 -2.18 -2.79
N TRP A 267 -15.77 -1.05 -2.67
CA TRP A 267 -15.35 0.06 -1.82
C TRP A 267 -15.40 -0.32 -0.33
N LEU A 268 -14.27 -0.15 0.38
CA LEU A 268 -14.13 -0.47 1.81
C LEU A 268 -15.15 0.24 2.72
N TRP A 269 -15.53 1.46 2.31
CA TRP A 269 -16.54 2.24 2.99
C TRP A 269 -17.29 3.15 2.00
N PRO A 270 -18.37 2.63 1.37
CA PRO A 270 -19.11 3.34 0.31
C PRO A 270 -19.68 4.70 0.71
N PHE A 271 -19.94 4.89 2.01
CA PHE A 271 -20.36 6.17 2.58
C PHE A 271 -19.29 7.26 2.42
N LYS A 272 -18.01 6.89 2.49
CA LYS A 272 -16.88 7.84 2.41
C LYS A 272 -16.31 7.95 1.01
N HIS A 273 -16.02 6.83 0.36
CA HIS A 273 -15.53 6.78 -1.01
C HIS A 273 -16.32 5.76 -1.81
N ASN A 274 -16.65 6.14 -3.03
CA ASN A 274 -17.44 5.36 -3.98
C ASN A 274 -17.03 5.77 -5.39
N GLU A 275 -17.73 5.27 -6.41
CA GLU A 275 -17.37 5.45 -7.81
C GLU A 275 -17.18 6.91 -8.23
N SER A 276 -17.96 7.85 -7.67
CA SER A 276 -17.81 9.28 -8.00
C SER A 276 -16.46 9.87 -7.58
N HIS A 277 -15.77 9.22 -6.65
CA HIS A 277 -14.48 9.65 -6.12
C HIS A 277 -13.29 9.00 -6.83
N ARG A 278 -13.52 8.01 -7.71
CA ARG A 278 -12.45 7.24 -8.35
C ARG A 278 -11.45 8.15 -9.06
N VAL A 279 -11.94 9.03 -9.94
CA VAL A 279 -11.06 9.90 -10.74
C VAL A 279 -10.18 10.79 -9.85
N SER A 280 -10.75 11.43 -8.82
CA SER A 280 -10.00 12.30 -7.92
C SER A 280 -9.04 11.54 -7.01
N LEU A 281 -9.43 10.36 -6.52
CA LEU A 281 -8.64 9.60 -5.56
C LEU A 281 -7.43 8.93 -6.24
N PHE A 282 -7.61 8.48 -7.48
CA PHE A 282 -6.56 7.85 -8.29
C PHE A 282 -5.81 8.84 -9.20
N SER A 283 -6.05 10.16 -9.08
CA SER A 283 -5.32 11.16 -9.88
C SER A 283 -3.85 11.29 -9.46
N HIS A 284 -3.56 11.13 -8.16
CA HIS A 284 -2.21 11.15 -7.61
C HIS A 284 -1.75 9.71 -7.35
N ARG A 285 -1.27 9.08 -8.41
CA ARG A 285 -0.87 7.67 -8.46
C ARG A 285 -0.15 7.16 -7.22
N ARG A 286 1.00 7.75 -6.89
CA ARG A 286 1.87 7.29 -5.80
C ARG A 286 1.14 7.29 -4.47
N THR A 287 0.39 8.37 -4.22
CA THR A 287 -0.46 8.51 -3.03
C THR A 287 -1.60 7.51 -3.05
N ALA A 288 -2.26 7.29 -4.19
CA ALA A 288 -3.36 6.34 -4.32
C ALA A 288 -2.90 4.90 -4.02
N GLU A 289 -1.80 4.47 -4.63
CA GLU A 289 -1.24 3.12 -4.41
C GLU A 289 -0.75 2.92 -3.00
N ALA A 290 0.10 3.83 -2.50
CA ALA A 290 0.61 3.73 -1.15
C ALA A 290 -0.53 3.91 -0.13
N GLN A 291 -1.11 5.10 -0.06
CA GLN A 291 -1.96 5.47 1.07
C GLN A 291 -3.38 4.94 0.99
N TYR A 292 -3.90 4.62 -0.20
CA TYR A 292 -5.27 4.13 -0.33
C TYR A 292 -5.33 2.65 -0.65
N MET A 293 -4.54 2.14 -1.59
CA MET A 293 -4.47 0.72 -1.90
C MET A 293 -3.54 -0.07 -0.95
N GLN A 294 -2.83 0.60 -0.04
CA GLN A 294 -1.88 -0.04 0.88
C GLN A 294 -0.78 -0.85 0.17
N ASP A 295 -0.48 -0.53 -1.08
CA ASP A 295 0.44 -1.24 -1.96
C ASP A 295 1.49 -0.27 -2.51
N PRO A 296 2.36 0.28 -1.63
CA PRO A 296 3.40 1.18 -2.08
C PRO A 296 4.44 0.43 -2.92
N LYS A 297 4.78 1.01 -4.07
CA LYS A 297 5.74 0.45 -5.00
C LYS A 297 7.14 1.06 -4.82
N ARG A 298 8.15 0.34 -5.32
CA ARG A 298 9.57 0.76 -5.30
C ARG A 298 9.86 1.83 -6.36
N PHE A 299 9.18 2.96 -6.27
CA PHE A 299 9.42 4.07 -7.18
C PHE A 299 10.82 4.65 -6.99
N ASN A 300 11.53 4.86 -8.11
CA ASN A 300 12.86 5.47 -8.12
C ASN A 300 13.86 4.73 -7.23
N ALA A 301 13.73 3.41 -7.10
CA ALA A 301 14.75 2.62 -6.40
C ALA A 301 16.11 2.83 -7.06
N GLU A 302 17.19 2.81 -6.27
CA GLU A 302 18.55 2.97 -6.80
C GLU A 302 18.80 1.90 -7.89
N GLY A 303 19.14 2.36 -9.10
CA GLY A 303 19.30 1.50 -10.28
C GLY A 303 18.03 1.27 -11.12
N ALA A 304 16.89 1.88 -10.79
CA ALA A 304 15.72 1.88 -11.66
C ALA A 304 16.01 2.62 -12.98
N LEU A 305 15.58 2.06 -14.11
CA LEU A 305 15.86 2.63 -15.43
C LEU A 305 15.02 3.87 -15.75
N TRP A 306 13.79 3.92 -15.26
CA TRP A 306 12.89 5.07 -15.40
C TRP A 306 12.67 5.70 -14.04
N THR A 307 12.67 7.03 -14.00
CA THR A 307 12.36 7.81 -12.80
C THR A 307 11.03 8.56 -12.93
N GLU A 308 10.48 8.98 -11.80
CA GLU A 308 9.26 9.79 -11.73
C GLU A 308 9.40 11.10 -12.51
N ASP A 309 10.58 11.72 -12.51
CA ASP A 309 10.88 12.92 -13.30
C ASP A 309 10.79 12.64 -14.80
N MET A 310 11.31 11.50 -15.25
CA MET A 310 11.24 11.07 -16.65
C MET A 310 9.79 10.84 -17.08
N ILE A 311 8.99 10.14 -16.27
CA ILE A 311 7.58 9.86 -16.57
C ILE A 311 6.75 11.16 -16.54
N SER A 312 7.02 12.06 -15.59
CA SER A 312 6.37 13.37 -15.51
C SER A 312 6.69 14.23 -16.73
N ALA A 313 7.95 14.25 -17.16
CA ALA A 313 8.37 14.93 -18.38
C ALA A 313 7.71 14.32 -19.62
N ALA A 314 7.59 12.99 -19.69
CA ALA A 314 6.91 12.31 -20.79
C ALA A 314 5.40 12.63 -20.85
N ARG A 315 4.73 12.76 -19.70
CA ARG A 315 3.32 13.20 -19.64
C ARG A 315 3.15 14.67 -20.05
N ALA A 316 4.13 15.51 -19.74
CA ALA A 316 4.10 16.94 -20.10
C ALA A 316 4.51 17.21 -21.56
N LEU A 317 5.21 16.27 -22.21
CA LEU A 317 5.74 16.44 -23.56
C LEU A 317 4.61 16.49 -24.60
N ASN A 318 4.51 17.63 -25.28
CA ASN A 318 3.63 17.78 -26.43
C ASN A 318 4.42 17.67 -27.74
N ILE A 319 4.24 16.57 -28.47
CA ILE A 319 4.86 16.35 -29.78
C ILE A 319 4.10 17.13 -30.86
N THR A 320 4.81 18.05 -31.53
CA THR A 320 4.31 18.85 -32.66
C THR A 320 4.76 18.32 -34.02
N GLU A 321 5.72 17.41 -34.03
CA GLU A 321 6.20 16.74 -35.25
C GLU A 321 5.09 15.88 -35.88
N LYS A 322 5.17 15.70 -37.21
CA LYS A 322 4.19 14.90 -37.95
C LYS A 322 4.32 13.41 -37.57
N LEU A 323 3.18 12.74 -37.36
CA LEU A 323 3.13 11.29 -37.18
C LEU A 323 3.74 10.59 -38.39
N SER A 324 4.71 9.71 -38.13
CA SER A 324 5.45 8.97 -39.14
C SER A 324 5.01 7.52 -39.23
N ARG A 325 4.77 6.88 -38.07
CA ARG A 325 4.46 5.44 -38.00
C ARG A 325 3.89 5.07 -36.63
N THR A 326 2.98 4.11 -36.59
CA THR A 326 2.39 3.54 -35.37
C THR A 326 2.51 2.02 -35.39
N VAL A 327 2.83 1.41 -34.24
CA VAL A 327 2.89 -0.05 -34.08
C VAL A 327 2.23 -0.48 -32.79
N VAL A 328 1.74 -1.73 -32.78
CA VAL A 328 1.29 -2.40 -31.56
C VAL A 328 2.26 -3.53 -31.27
N ALA A 329 2.89 -3.53 -30.09
CA ALA A 329 3.76 -4.63 -29.68
C ALA A 329 3.06 -5.53 -28.66
N ILE A 330 3.37 -6.83 -28.75
CA ILE A 330 2.81 -7.86 -27.89
C ILE A 330 3.95 -8.63 -27.23
N ASP A 331 3.83 -8.83 -25.92
CA ASP A 331 4.62 -9.80 -25.15
C ASP A 331 3.68 -10.90 -24.66
N PRO A 332 3.51 -11.99 -25.45
CA PRO A 332 2.54 -13.04 -25.15
C PRO A 332 3.04 -13.97 -24.05
N GLN A 333 2.10 -14.55 -23.31
CA GLN A 333 2.41 -15.58 -22.32
C GLN A 333 2.86 -16.87 -22.99
N ALA A 334 3.83 -17.56 -22.38
CA ALA A 334 4.37 -18.82 -22.90
C ALA A 334 3.50 -20.06 -22.59
N THR A 335 2.55 -19.98 -21.64
CA THR A 335 1.80 -21.15 -21.14
C THR A 335 0.28 -20.92 -21.03
N ASN A 336 -0.51 -21.94 -21.39
CA ASN A 336 -1.98 -21.95 -21.33
C ASN A 336 -2.49 -22.63 -20.04
N SER A 337 -2.53 -21.93 -18.90
CA SER A 337 -3.21 -22.40 -17.67
C SER A 337 -4.27 -21.41 -17.19
N GLU A 338 -5.25 -21.86 -16.40
CA GLU A 338 -6.33 -21.01 -15.83
C GLU A 338 -5.81 -20.01 -14.77
N GLU A 339 -4.58 -20.20 -14.27
CA GLU A 339 -3.79 -19.22 -13.50
C GLU A 339 -2.94 -18.33 -14.41
N SER A 340 -3.48 -17.91 -15.56
CA SER A 340 -2.71 -17.27 -16.62
C SER A 340 -1.96 -16.02 -16.12
N ASP A 341 -0.68 -15.91 -16.49
CA ASP A 341 0.16 -14.71 -16.37
C ASP A 341 -0.51 -13.52 -17.11
N GLU A 342 0.15 -12.37 -17.21
CA GLU A 342 -0.38 -11.22 -17.94
C GLU A 342 0.19 -11.15 -19.36
N THR A 343 -0.64 -10.79 -20.36
CA THR A 343 -0.14 -10.53 -21.72
C THR A 343 0.09 -9.04 -21.90
N GLY A 344 1.31 -8.63 -22.25
CA GLY A 344 1.66 -7.25 -22.56
C GLY A 344 1.16 -6.84 -23.94
N ILE A 345 0.43 -5.73 -24.06
CA ILE A 345 -0.04 -5.15 -25.32
C ILE A 345 0.09 -3.63 -25.24
N VAL A 346 0.98 -3.04 -26.05
CA VAL A 346 1.27 -1.59 -26.02
C VAL A 346 1.26 -1.02 -27.42
N ALA A 347 0.51 0.07 -27.61
CA ALA A 347 0.53 0.87 -28.84
C ALA A 347 1.50 2.05 -28.67
N ALA A 348 2.35 2.27 -29.68
CA ALA A 348 3.31 3.36 -29.69
C ALA A 348 3.48 3.93 -31.10
N SER A 349 3.91 5.19 -31.17
CA SER A 349 4.09 5.93 -32.41
C SER A 349 5.43 6.63 -32.49
N SER A 350 5.90 6.90 -33.70
CA SER A 350 7.07 7.75 -33.99
C SER A 350 6.67 8.95 -34.82
N TYR A 351 7.38 10.06 -34.62
CA TYR A 351 7.11 11.36 -35.23
C TYR A 351 8.40 11.98 -35.74
N GLY A 352 8.31 12.74 -36.82
CA GLY A 352 9.45 13.41 -37.43
C GLY A 352 10.51 12.42 -37.94
N THR A 353 11.70 12.95 -38.26
CA THR A 353 12.82 12.21 -38.85
C THR A 353 14.17 12.69 -38.31
N GLY A 354 15.20 11.84 -38.38
CA GLY A 354 16.56 12.19 -37.96
C GLY A 354 16.64 12.60 -36.48
N ASP A 355 17.36 13.68 -36.19
CA ASP A 355 17.58 14.16 -34.82
C ASP A 355 16.30 14.71 -34.15
N ARG A 356 15.32 15.14 -34.95
CA ARG A 356 14.01 15.62 -34.46
C ARG A 356 13.04 14.49 -34.14
N ARG A 357 13.47 13.22 -34.30
CA ARG A 357 12.57 12.08 -34.11
C ARG A 357 12.11 11.99 -32.67
N GLN A 358 10.80 11.93 -32.48
CA GLN A 358 10.14 11.77 -31.18
C GLN A 358 9.24 10.54 -31.22
N TYR A 359 8.79 10.10 -30.05
CA TYR A 359 8.01 8.89 -29.89
C TYR A 359 6.88 9.12 -28.90
N SER A 360 5.77 8.39 -29.03
CA SER A 360 4.76 8.35 -27.99
C SER A 360 4.37 6.93 -27.65
N VAL A 361 3.94 6.75 -26.41
CA VAL A 361 3.17 5.58 -25.98
C VAL A 361 1.71 6.02 -25.94
N ASP A 362 0.88 5.34 -26.73
CA ASP A 362 -0.47 5.80 -27.06
C ASP A 362 -1.55 5.02 -26.31
N GLY A 363 -1.26 3.79 -25.89
CA GLY A 363 -2.16 3.00 -25.06
C GLY A 363 -1.54 1.72 -24.50
N ASP A 364 -2.05 1.31 -23.35
CA ASP A 364 -1.77 0.02 -22.70
C ASP A 364 -3.08 -0.79 -22.69
N TYR A 365 -3.06 -1.94 -23.38
CA TYR A 365 -4.19 -2.85 -23.53
C TYR A 365 -3.94 -4.20 -22.84
N SER A 366 -2.89 -4.26 -22.03
CA SER A 366 -2.40 -5.47 -21.40
C SER A 366 -3.36 -5.98 -20.32
N GLY A 367 -3.43 -7.30 -20.17
CA GLY A 367 -4.30 -7.95 -19.18
C GLY A 367 -4.18 -9.47 -19.20
N LYS A 368 -4.98 -10.12 -18.36
CA LYS A 368 -5.13 -11.57 -18.36
C LYS A 368 -6.16 -11.97 -19.42
N TYR A 369 -5.73 -12.71 -20.43
CA TYR A 369 -6.56 -13.12 -21.55
C TYR A 369 -6.23 -14.54 -21.98
N SER A 370 -7.20 -15.25 -22.56
CA SER A 370 -6.92 -16.46 -23.34
C SER A 370 -6.13 -16.13 -24.61
N PRO A 371 -5.54 -17.12 -25.31
CA PRO A 371 -4.83 -16.88 -26.57
C PRO A 371 -5.61 -16.06 -27.60
N ASN A 372 -6.85 -16.46 -27.88
CA ASN A 372 -7.73 -15.70 -28.78
C ASN A 372 -8.14 -14.34 -28.18
N GLY A 373 -8.24 -14.25 -26.85
CA GLY A 373 -8.60 -13.02 -26.15
C GLY A 373 -7.55 -11.92 -26.32
N TRP A 374 -6.26 -12.23 -26.10
CA TRP A 374 -5.21 -11.22 -26.30
C TRP A 374 -5.04 -10.88 -27.78
N ALA A 375 -5.20 -11.85 -28.71
CA ALA A 375 -5.13 -11.57 -30.14
C ALA A 375 -6.24 -10.61 -30.58
N THR A 376 -7.47 -10.83 -30.09
CA THR A 376 -8.59 -9.91 -30.32
C THR A 376 -8.29 -8.52 -29.78
N LYS A 377 -7.76 -8.41 -28.56
CA LYS A 377 -7.39 -7.12 -27.96
C LYS A 377 -6.26 -6.40 -28.71
N ALA A 378 -5.28 -7.13 -29.21
CA ALA A 378 -4.21 -6.56 -30.02
C ALA A 378 -4.73 -6.04 -31.38
N MET A 379 -5.67 -6.75 -32.01
CA MET A 379 -6.33 -6.29 -33.23
C MET A 379 -7.20 -5.05 -32.98
N GLU A 380 -7.95 -5.01 -31.87
CA GLU A 380 -8.70 -3.81 -31.47
C GLU A 380 -7.77 -2.60 -31.26
N ALA A 381 -6.61 -2.81 -30.62
CA ALA A 381 -5.61 -1.76 -30.44
C ALA A 381 -4.99 -1.33 -31.79
N TYR A 382 -4.73 -2.28 -32.67
CA TYR A 382 -4.21 -2.04 -34.02
C TYR A 382 -5.17 -1.14 -34.82
N ASP A 383 -6.46 -1.48 -34.82
CA ASP A 383 -7.49 -0.72 -35.54
C ASP A 383 -7.74 0.66 -34.89
N LEU A 384 -7.79 0.73 -33.56
CA LEU A 384 -8.04 1.97 -32.81
C LEU A 384 -6.95 3.03 -33.05
N HIS A 385 -5.71 2.59 -33.24
CA HIS A 385 -4.55 3.47 -33.45
C HIS A 385 -4.13 3.59 -34.92
N ASP A 386 -4.88 3.01 -35.86
CA ASP A 386 -4.51 2.93 -37.29
C ASP A 386 -3.06 2.47 -37.50
N ALA A 387 -2.68 1.40 -36.79
CA ALA A 387 -1.29 0.96 -36.70
C ALA A 387 -0.79 0.34 -38.02
N ASP A 388 0.50 0.52 -38.31
CA ASP A 388 1.12 -0.01 -39.52
C ASP A 388 1.47 -1.50 -39.41
N ALA A 389 1.75 -1.98 -38.20
CA ALA A 389 2.14 -3.36 -37.94
C ALA A 389 1.91 -3.79 -36.48
N ILE A 390 1.79 -5.10 -36.29
CA ILE A 390 1.92 -5.76 -34.98
C ILE A 390 3.34 -6.32 -34.83
N VAL A 391 4.01 -6.01 -33.72
CA VAL A 391 5.36 -6.48 -33.38
C VAL A 391 5.26 -7.63 -32.37
N ILE A 392 5.91 -8.76 -32.66
CA ILE A 392 5.91 -9.96 -31.79
C ILE A 392 7.34 -10.48 -31.57
N GLU A 393 7.65 -10.88 -30.32
CA GLU A 393 8.91 -11.55 -30.00
C GLU A 393 8.89 -13.01 -30.44
N THR A 394 9.94 -13.46 -31.13
CA THR A 394 9.98 -14.81 -31.72
C THR A 394 10.73 -15.88 -30.93
N ASN A 395 11.39 -15.53 -29.82
CA ASN A 395 12.28 -16.45 -29.11
C ASN A 395 11.58 -17.42 -28.13
N GLN A 396 10.32 -17.17 -27.79
CA GLN A 396 9.53 -17.96 -26.84
C GLN A 396 8.10 -18.13 -27.40
N GLY A 397 7.90 -19.03 -28.37
CA GLY A 397 6.57 -19.27 -28.96
C GLY A 397 6.15 -18.27 -30.04
N GLY A 398 7.09 -17.61 -30.71
CA GLY A 398 6.83 -16.63 -31.78
C GLY A 398 5.92 -17.09 -32.90
N ASP A 399 6.15 -18.31 -33.40
CA ASP A 399 5.32 -18.90 -34.44
C ASP A 399 3.89 -19.15 -33.90
N MET A 400 3.73 -19.46 -32.60
CA MET A 400 2.43 -19.59 -31.95
C MET A 400 1.69 -18.26 -31.84
N ALA A 401 2.39 -17.14 -31.59
CA ALA A 401 1.78 -15.82 -31.51
C ALA A 401 1.29 -15.33 -32.87
N GLU A 402 2.09 -15.52 -33.94
CA GLU A 402 1.63 -15.23 -35.30
C GLU A 402 0.45 -16.12 -35.68
N ASP A 403 0.53 -17.43 -35.46
CA ASP A 403 -0.56 -18.34 -35.76
C ASP A 403 -1.85 -17.96 -35.02
N THR A 404 -1.75 -17.55 -33.75
CA THR A 404 -2.90 -17.08 -32.97
C THR A 404 -3.52 -15.83 -33.59
N LEU A 405 -2.71 -14.84 -33.99
CA LEU A 405 -3.20 -13.64 -34.68
C LEU A 405 -3.84 -13.99 -36.03
N ARG A 406 -3.22 -14.85 -36.83
CA ARG A 406 -3.75 -15.28 -38.13
C ARG A 406 -5.06 -16.05 -37.97
N ASN A 407 -5.14 -16.97 -37.01
CA ASN A 407 -6.34 -17.74 -36.71
C ASN A 407 -7.47 -16.86 -36.17
N ALA A 408 -7.15 -15.81 -35.43
CA ALA A 408 -8.12 -14.79 -34.99
C ALA A 408 -8.58 -13.86 -36.13
N GLY A 409 -7.97 -13.97 -37.32
CA GLY A 409 -8.39 -13.25 -38.54
C GLY A 409 -7.51 -12.06 -38.93
N PHE A 410 -6.35 -11.85 -38.28
CA PHE A 410 -5.47 -10.72 -38.58
C PHE A 410 -4.80 -10.86 -39.96
N LYS A 411 -5.07 -9.91 -40.85
CA LYS A 411 -4.52 -9.86 -42.22
C LYS A 411 -3.43 -8.79 -42.40
N GLY A 412 -3.17 -8.00 -41.37
CA GLY A 412 -2.17 -6.93 -41.41
C GLY A 412 -0.73 -7.43 -41.38
N ARG A 413 0.20 -6.47 -41.36
CA ARG A 413 1.64 -6.71 -41.31
C ARG A 413 2.06 -7.14 -39.90
N ILE A 414 2.81 -8.23 -39.81
CA ILE A 414 3.45 -8.71 -38.58
C ILE A 414 4.95 -8.52 -38.71
N ILE A 415 5.58 -8.01 -37.65
CA ILE A 415 7.02 -7.81 -37.55
C ILE A 415 7.54 -8.70 -36.44
N ARG A 416 8.45 -9.60 -36.82
CA ARG A 416 9.09 -10.54 -35.92
C ARG A 416 10.37 -9.93 -35.37
N VAL A 417 10.50 -9.87 -34.05
CA VAL A 417 11.71 -9.38 -33.36
C VAL A 417 12.33 -10.50 -32.54
N HIS A 418 13.65 -10.64 -32.63
CA HIS A 418 14.41 -11.63 -31.87
C HIS A 418 15.20 -10.94 -30.75
N ALA A 419 15.07 -11.41 -29.51
CA ALA A 419 15.94 -10.99 -28.43
C ALA A 419 17.33 -11.62 -28.57
N SER A 420 18.30 -10.88 -29.10
CA SER A 420 19.72 -11.28 -29.11
C SER A 420 20.47 -10.82 -27.85
N LYS A 421 19.87 -9.94 -27.04
CA LYS A 421 20.45 -9.39 -25.82
C LYS A 421 19.54 -9.61 -24.61
N GLY A 422 20.16 -9.63 -23.43
CA GLY A 422 19.45 -9.67 -22.16
C GLY A 422 18.51 -8.47 -21.99
N LYS A 423 17.47 -8.64 -21.18
CA LYS A 423 16.38 -7.67 -20.95
C LYS A 423 16.88 -6.26 -20.60
N PHE A 424 17.91 -6.15 -19.75
CA PHE A 424 18.55 -4.87 -19.43
C PHE A 424 19.08 -4.12 -20.66
N ALA A 425 19.88 -4.79 -21.48
CA ALA A 425 20.51 -4.20 -22.66
C ALA A 425 19.49 -3.86 -23.78
N ARG A 426 18.25 -4.33 -23.67
CA ARG A 426 17.11 -3.90 -24.51
C ARG A 426 16.40 -2.69 -23.91
N ALA A 427 16.24 -2.63 -22.60
CA ALA A 427 15.50 -1.58 -21.90
C ALA A 427 16.31 -0.27 -21.73
N GLU A 428 17.61 -0.35 -21.45
CA GLU A 428 18.48 0.82 -21.23
C GLU A 428 18.48 1.83 -22.40
N PRO A 429 18.59 1.41 -23.67
CA PRO A 429 18.53 2.36 -24.78
C PRO A 429 17.17 3.08 -24.89
N ILE A 430 16.09 2.42 -24.48
CA ILE A 430 14.75 3.01 -24.46
C ILE A 430 14.60 4.00 -23.31
N SER A 431 15.08 3.69 -22.11
CA SER A 431 15.06 4.65 -21.00
C SER A 431 15.91 5.89 -21.31
N ALA A 432 17.02 5.75 -22.06
CA ALA A 432 17.80 6.89 -22.53
C ALA A 432 16.98 7.86 -23.41
N LEU A 433 16.00 7.38 -24.18
CA LEU A 433 15.10 8.27 -24.94
C LEU A 433 14.21 9.13 -24.03
N TYR A 434 13.83 8.61 -22.86
CA TYR A 434 13.09 9.38 -21.84
C TYR A 434 13.98 10.44 -21.21
N SER A 435 15.22 10.09 -20.83
CA SER A 435 16.20 11.05 -20.31
C SER A 435 16.47 12.20 -21.29
N GLN A 436 16.37 11.94 -22.59
CA GLN A 436 16.52 12.94 -23.66
C GLN A 436 15.24 13.77 -23.91
N GLY A 437 14.13 13.49 -23.23
CA GLY A 437 12.85 14.18 -23.44
C GLY A 437 12.21 13.88 -24.81
N ARG A 438 12.42 12.68 -25.36
CA ARG A 438 11.95 12.31 -26.71
C ARG A 438 10.70 11.44 -26.72
N VAL A 439 10.20 11.02 -25.55
CA VAL A 439 9.06 10.12 -25.44
C VAL A 439 7.89 10.82 -24.74
N ALA A 440 6.69 10.77 -25.33
CA ALA A 440 5.47 11.31 -24.77
C ALA A 440 4.50 10.20 -24.31
N HIS A 441 3.77 10.44 -23.23
CA HIS A 441 2.75 9.51 -22.71
C HIS A 441 1.34 10.07 -22.92
N ARG A 442 0.57 9.47 -23.84
CA ARG A 442 -0.73 10.01 -24.30
C ARG A 442 -1.95 9.19 -23.87
N GLY A 443 -1.77 7.93 -23.46
CA GLY A 443 -2.87 7.02 -23.10
C GLY A 443 -3.11 6.84 -21.59
N ASN A 444 -4.02 5.94 -21.26
CA ASN A 444 -4.14 5.40 -19.90
C ASN A 444 -3.02 4.40 -19.62
N LEU A 445 -1.81 4.92 -19.42
CA LEU A 445 -0.58 4.15 -19.27
C LEU A 445 -0.20 3.85 -17.84
N TYR A 446 -1.17 3.94 -16.92
CA TYR A 446 -0.93 3.78 -15.51
C TYR A 446 -0.13 2.49 -15.27
N LYS A 447 -0.72 1.30 -15.41
CA LYS A 447 -0.02 0.05 -15.05
C LYS A 447 1.37 -0.10 -15.69
N LEU A 448 1.56 0.31 -16.96
CA LEU A 448 2.86 0.35 -17.63
C LEU A 448 3.89 1.27 -16.94
N GLU A 449 3.54 2.53 -16.65
CA GLU A 449 4.42 3.51 -16.01
C GLU A 449 4.97 3.05 -14.65
N ASN A 450 4.18 2.28 -13.90
CA ASN A 450 4.69 1.67 -12.67
C ASN A 450 5.74 0.61 -12.94
N GLN A 451 5.44 -0.30 -13.88
CA GLN A 451 6.39 -1.34 -14.25
C GLN A 451 7.71 -0.73 -14.71
N GLN A 452 7.68 0.42 -15.40
CA GLN A 452 8.89 1.18 -15.75
C GLN A 452 9.66 1.66 -14.51
N MET A 453 8.99 2.32 -13.56
CA MET A 453 9.64 2.91 -12.38
C MET A 453 10.04 1.90 -11.29
N GLU A 454 9.42 0.73 -11.27
CA GLU A 454 9.74 -0.38 -10.35
C GLU A 454 10.87 -1.27 -10.88
N TYR A 455 11.12 -1.26 -12.18
CA TYR A 455 12.09 -2.16 -12.80
C TYR A 455 13.53 -1.73 -12.50
N VAL A 456 14.14 -2.44 -11.55
CA VAL A 456 15.56 -2.37 -11.22
C VAL A 456 16.27 -3.59 -11.82
N PRO A 457 16.98 -3.44 -12.96
CA PRO A 457 17.50 -4.57 -13.73
C PRO A 457 18.49 -5.46 -12.97
N THR A 458 19.22 -4.89 -12.01
CA THR A 458 20.22 -5.61 -11.21
C THR A 458 19.60 -6.57 -10.19
N THR A 459 18.33 -6.35 -9.80
CA THR A 459 17.65 -7.15 -8.76
C THR A 459 16.40 -7.87 -9.27
N ALA A 460 15.88 -7.48 -10.44
CA ALA A 460 14.69 -8.08 -11.03
C ALA A 460 14.95 -9.53 -11.50
N LYS A 461 14.15 -10.47 -11.00
CA LYS A 461 14.18 -11.88 -11.44
C LYS A 461 13.52 -12.11 -12.81
N LYS A 462 12.43 -11.38 -13.08
CA LYS A 462 11.68 -11.35 -14.36
C LYS A 462 11.42 -9.88 -14.68
N SER A 463 11.42 -9.48 -15.96
CA SER A 463 10.88 -8.18 -16.33
C SER A 463 9.34 -8.26 -16.48
N PRO A 464 8.63 -7.16 -16.23
CA PRO A 464 7.17 -7.15 -16.35
C PRO A 464 6.69 -7.19 -17.81
N ASP A 465 5.58 -7.90 -18.07
CA ASP A 465 5.15 -8.21 -19.44
C ASP A 465 4.73 -6.95 -20.25
N ARG A 466 4.16 -5.91 -19.61
CA ARG A 466 3.86 -4.64 -20.32
C ARG A 466 5.13 -3.87 -20.66
N LEU A 467 6.11 -3.89 -19.75
CA LEU A 467 7.38 -3.22 -19.95
C LEU A 467 8.11 -3.83 -21.15
N ASP A 468 8.10 -5.16 -21.27
CA ASP A 468 8.70 -5.86 -22.40
C ASP A 468 7.99 -5.49 -23.71
N ALA A 469 6.64 -5.50 -23.75
CA ALA A 469 5.88 -5.03 -24.91
C ALA A 469 6.20 -3.57 -25.27
N HIS A 470 6.29 -2.67 -24.29
CA HIS A 470 6.68 -1.28 -24.50
C HIS A 470 8.09 -1.15 -25.10
N VAL A 471 9.07 -1.87 -24.53
CA VAL A 471 10.45 -1.88 -25.03
C VAL A 471 10.47 -2.38 -26.48
N TRP A 472 9.68 -3.39 -26.83
CA TRP A 472 9.60 -3.88 -28.20
C TRP A 472 9.05 -2.86 -29.18
N ALA A 473 7.94 -2.20 -28.83
CA ALA A 473 7.35 -1.16 -29.66
C ALA A 473 8.34 -0.02 -29.93
N MET A 474 9.01 0.46 -28.88
CA MET A 474 9.96 1.58 -28.98
C MET A 474 11.25 1.19 -29.70
N THR A 475 11.71 -0.05 -29.55
CA THR A 475 12.89 -0.57 -30.27
C THR A 475 12.63 -0.59 -31.78
N GLU A 476 11.50 -1.16 -32.20
CA GLU A 476 11.09 -1.21 -33.61
C GLU A 476 10.93 0.21 -34.19
N LEU A 477 10.28 1.11 -33.44
CA LEU A 477 10.07 2.48 -33.91
C LEU A 477 11.37 3.27 -33.99
N SER A 478 12.24 3.18 -33.00
CA SER A 478 13.48 3.97 -32.98
C SER A 478 14.50 3.51 -34.02
N GLY A 479 14.38 2.28 -34.52
CA GLY A 479 15.37 1.70 -35.43
C GLY A 479 16.72 1.48 -34.74
N GLN A 480 16.76 1.48 -33.40
CA GLN A 480 17.90 0.99 -32.66
C GLN A 480 17.99 -0.51 -32.85
N THR A 481 18.69 -0.93 -33.91
CA THR A 481 18.95 -2.34 -34.20
C THR A 481 19.60 -2.99 -32.99
N VAL A 482 18.96 -4.04 -32.46
CA VAL A 482 19.62 -5.03 -31.62
C VAL A 482 20.50 -5.91 -32.53
N GLY A 483 21.56 -5.31 -33.08
CA GLY A 483 22.56 -5.95 -33.93
C GLY A 483 22.06 -6.43 -35.29
N ALA A 484 22.11 -5.57 -36.31
CA ALA A 484 22.26 -6.07 -37.67
C ALA A 484 23.73 -6.46 -37.88
N VAL A 485 24.00 -7.77 -37.96
CA VAL A 485 25.24 -8.26 -38.54
C VAL A 485 25.09 -8.11 -40.05
N PHE A 486 25.82 -7.15 -40.63
CA PHE A 486 26.05 -7.13 -42.07
C PHE A 486 27.00 -8.29 -42.39
N PHE A 487 26.55 -9.23 -43.21
CA PHE A 487 27.43 -10.12 -43.96
C PHE A 487 27.76 -9.49 -45.31
#